data_AF-A0A257LYV2-F1
#
_entry.id   AF-A0A257LYV2-F1
#
_cell.length_a   1.000
_cell.length_b   1.000
_cell.length_c   1.000
_cell.angle_alpha   90.00
_cell.angle_beta   90.00
_cell.angle_gamma   90.00
#
_symmetry.space_group_name_H-M   'P 1'
#
loop_
_entity.id
_entity.type
_entity.pdbx_description
1 polymer ?
#
loop_
_entity_poly.entity_id
_entity_poly.type
_entity_poly.pdbx_seq_one_letter_code
_entity_poly.pdbx_strand_id
1 'polypeptide(L)'
;MKSLVVLAVGLSLALCGLHAEDSALLAIPGKVIYESKLDQAPGAPWKSAKGKWELANGVLRGSELEADDHGAVTRLPNQLQDFVIEVEVRLDGARVTTLSINGDKDHMARILITPKLVTIQRDDNDHEGPD
;
A
#
# COMPACT_ATOMS: atom_id res chain seq x y z
N MET A 1 38.24 -47.17 18.61
CA MET A 1 38.41 -45.73 18.83
C MET A 1 37.91 -45.00 17.59
N LYS A 2 36.85 -44.21 17.77
CA LYS A 2 36.40 -43.05 16.96
C LYS A 2 36.08 -43.29 15.47
N SER A 3 34.82 -43.68 15.21
CA SER A 3 34.14 -43.40 13.94
C SER A 3 33.89 -41.90 13.83
N LEU A 4 34.42 -41.26 12.79
CA LEU A 4 34.18 -39.85 12.48
C LEU A 4 33.03 -39.79 11.47
N VAL A 5 31.83 -39.46 11.94
CA VAL A 5 30.70 -39.14 11.07
C VAL A 5 30.79 -37.65 10.76
N VAL A 6 31.15 -37.31 9.52
CA VAL A 6 31.09 -35.93 9.02
C VAL A 6 29.67 -35.72 8.50
N LEU A 7 28.84 -35.02 9.27
CA LEU A 7 27.54 -34.54 8.81
C LEU A 7 27.75 -33.26 8.00
N ALA A 8 27.71 -33.37 6.68
CA ALA A 8 27.74 -32.22 5.79
C ALA A 8 26.41 -31.47 5.89
N VAL A 9 26.42 -30.30 6.54
CA VAL A 9 25.31 -29.34 6.50
C VAL A 9 25.31 -28.71 5.11
N GLY A 10 24.40 -29.18 4.26
CA GLY A 10 24.14 -28.60 2.95
C GLY A 10 23.53 -27.22 3.08
N LEU A 11 24.26 -26.22 2.59
CA LEU A 11 23.91 -24.81 2.50
C LEU A 11 22.61 -24.64 1.70
N SER A 12 21.54 -24.19 2.36
CA SER A 12 20.30 -23.74 1.72
C SER A 12 20.59 -22.50 0.89
N LEU A 13 20.93 -22.66 -0.39
CA LEU A 13 21.01 -21.54 -1.33
C LEU A 13 19.61 -20.97 -1.52
N ALA A 14 19.53 -19.67 -1.26
CA ALA A 14 18.37 -18.82 -1.44
C ALA A 14 17.63 -19.12 -2.75
N LEU A 15 16.33 -19.42 -2.63
CA LEU A 15 15.38 -19.07 -3.68
C LEU A 15 15.33 -17.54 -3.73
N CYS A 16 16.26 -16.91 -4.44
CA CYS A 16 15.97 -15.63 -5.04
C CYS A 16 14.86 -15.90 -6.06
N GLY A 17 13.63 -15.57 -5.66
CA GLY A 17 12.50 -15.55 -6.58
C GLY A 17 12.90 -14.74 -7.80
N LEU A 18 12.88 -15.39 -8.97
CA LEU A 18 12.77 -14.70 -10.23
C LEU A 18 11.47 -13.92 -10.17
N HIS A 19 11.54 -12.64 -9.80
CA HIS A 19 10.46 -11.72 -10.15
C HIS A 19 10.44 -11.72 -11.69
N ALA A 20 9.34 -12.23 -12.26
CA ALA A 20 9.03 -11.95 -13.64
C ALA A 20 9.13 -10.43 -13.80
N GLU A 21 9.84 -9.94 -14.83
CA GLU A 21 9.74 -8.54 -15.18
C GLU A 21 8.29 -8.28 -15.56
N ASP A 22 7.52 -7.76 -14.60
CA ASP A 22 6.18 -7.25 -14.84
C ASP A 22 6.36 -6.13 -15.86
N SER A 23 6.04 -6.43 -17.12
CA SER A 23 5.96 -5.41 -18.15
C SER A 23 4.99 -4.36 -17.64
N ALA A 24 5.49 -3.16 -17.32
CA ALA A 24 4.69 -2.16 -16.64
C ALA A 24 3.46 -1.81 -17.50
N LEU A 25 2.27 -2.25 -17.06
CA LEU A 25 1.05 -2.20 -17.87
C LEU A 25 0.41 -0.81 -17.93
N LEU A 26 0.75 0.08 -16.99
CA LEU A 26 0.11 1.40 -16.85
C LEU A 26 1.10 2.56 -17.06
N ALA A 27 2.29 2.49 -16.47
CA ALA A 27 3.32 3.52 -16.57
C ALA A 27 4.70 2.95 -16.24
N ILE A 28 5.76 3.52 -16.80
CA ILE A 28 7.14 3.18 -16.47
C ILE A 28 7.56 4.02 -15.25
N PRO A 29 7.94 3.40 -14.11
CA PRO A 29 8.41 4.15 -12.95
C PRO A 29 9.65 5.00 -13.27
N GLY A 30 9.62 6.26 -12.80
CA GLY A 30 10.75 7.19 -12.90
C GLY A 30 11.64 7.17 -11.67
N LYS A 31 12.28 8.31 -11.37
CA LYS A 31 13.04 8.48 -10.12
C LYS A 31 12.11 8.36 -8.91
N VAL A 32 12.53 7.60 -7.90
CA VAL A 32 11.84 7.54 -6.60
C VAL A 32 11.86 8.92 -5.94
N ILE A 33 10.67 9.48 -5.69
CA ILE A 33 10.48 10.78 -5.04
C ILE A 33 10.03 10.64 -3.58
N TYR A 34 9.49 9.49 -3.20
CA TYR A 34 9.10 9.15 -1.84
C TYR A 34 9.08 7.62 -1.69
N GLU A 35 9.59 7.12 -0.57
CA GLU A 35 9.58 5.70 -0.24
C GLU A 35 9.32 5.53 1.26
N SER A 36 8.52 4.52 1.62
CA SER A 36 8.28 4.13 2.99
C SER A 36 8.07 2.64 3.07
N LYS A 37 8.72 2.00 4.05
CA LYS A 37 8.50 0.58 4.35
C LYS A 37 7.18 0.31 5.06
N LEU A 38 6.54 1.36 5.59
CA LEU A 38 5.32 1.25 6.40
C LEU A 38 5.49 0.26 7.57
N ASP A 39 6.68 0.21 8.17
CA ASP A 39 7.08 -0.69 9.27
C ASP A 39 7.04 0.02 10.63
N GLN A 40 6.36 1.18 10.69
CA GLN A 40 6.18 1.99 11.89
C GLN A 40 4.74 2.48 11.96
N ALA A 41 4.28 2.83 13.17
CA ALA A 41 3.02 3.54 13.32
C ALA A 41 3.06 4.87 12.56
N PRO A 42 1.92 5.42 12.10
CA PRO A 42 1.95 6.65 11.32
C PRO A 42 2.51 7.79 12.15
N GLY A 43 3.55 8.42 11.60
CA GLY A 43 4.11 9.67 12.07
C GLY A 43 4.32 10.60 10.89
N ALA A 44 4.85 11.80 11.15
CA ALA A 44 5.16 12.75 10.09
C ALA A 44 6.00 12.09 8.97
N PRO A 45 5.67 12.29 7.68
CA PRO A 45 4.70 13.26 7.17
C PRO A 45 3.22 12.79 7.16
N TRP A 46 2.93 11.54 7.52
CA TRP A 46 1.58 10.99 7.49
C TRP A 46 0.69 11.60 8.56
N LYS A 47 -0.61 11.71 8.21
CA LYS A 47 -1.65 12.19 9.11
C LYS A 47 -2.81 11.21 9.11
N SER A 48 -3.05 10.59 10.26
CA SER A 48 -4.26 9.79 10.52
C SER A 48 -5.43 10.71 10.82
N ALA A 49 -6.51 10.58 10.05
CA ALA A 49 -7.73 11.38 10.21
C ALA A 49 -8.87 10.58 10.87
N LYS A 50 -8.94 9.28 10.60
CA LYS A 50 -10.02 8.38 11.06
C LYS A 50 -9.48 6.98 11.35
N GLY A 51 -10.17 6.27 12.22
CA GLY A 51 -9.85 4.93 12.65
C GLY A 51 -8.61 4.85 13.53
N LYS A 52 -8.22 3.62 13.83
CA LYS A 52 -6.99 3.30 14.55
C LYS A 52 -5.90 2.93 13.54
N TRP A 53 -4.72 3.49 13.74
CA TRP A 53 -3.53 3.12 12.96
C TRP A 53 -2.39 2.76 13.89
N GLU A 54 -1.78 1.60 13.67
CA GLU A 54 -0.74 1.08 14.54
C GLU A 54 0.26 0.20 13.78
N LEU A 55 1.45 0.03 14.36
CA LEU A 55 2.36 -1.02 13.92
C LEU A 55 1.85 -2.36 14.46
N ALA A 56 1.55 -3.29 13.57
CA ALA A 56 1.15 -4.65 13.94
C ALA A 56 1.84 -5.66 13.02
N ASN A 57 2.54 -6.64 13.61
CA ASN A 57 3.24 -7.70 12.86
C ASN A 57 4.21 -7.15 11.79
N GLY A 58 4.92 -6.06 12.09
CA GLY A 58 5.91 -5.46 11.19
C GLY A 58 5.31 -4.67 10.02
N VAL A 59 3.99 -4.47 9.99
CA VAL A 59 3.31 -3.66 8.97
C VAL A 59 2.39 -2.61 9.62
N LEU A 60 2.16 -1.51 8.91
CA LEU A 60 1.18 -0.52 9.28
C LEU A 60 -0.24 -1.10 9.09
N ARG A 61 -1.01 -1.17 10.18
CA ARG A 61 -2.40 -1.63 10.18
C ARG A 61 -3.34 -0.46 10.43
N GLY A 62 -4.29 -0.27 9.52
CA GLY A 62 -5.48 0.55 9.74
C GLY A 62 -6.65 -0.32 10.19
N SER A 63 -7.50 0.18 11.09
CA SER A 63 -8.74 -0.48 11.50
C SER A 63 -9.82 0.55 11.79
N GLU A 64 -11.03 0.28 11.33
CA GLU A 64 -12.20 1.12 11.60
C GLU A 64 -12.45 1.21 13.10
N LEU A 65 -13.00 2.34 13.52
CA LEU A 65 -13.55 2.52 14.86
C LEU A 65 -15.04 2.74 14.68
N GLU A 66 -15.86 2.01 15.43
CA GLU A 66 -17.32 2.12 15.36
C GLU A 66 -17.78 3.57 15.55
N ALA A 67 -17.13 4.32 16.46
CA ALA A 67 -17.43 5.71 16.74
C ALA A 67 -17.17 6.67 15.55
N ASP A 68 -16.38 6.27 14.55
CA ASP A 68 -16.10 7.09 13.38
C ASP A 68 -17.15 6.96 12.28
N ASP A 69 -17.96 5.88 12.29
CA ASP A 69 -18.90 5.51 11.23
C ASP A 69 -18.28 5.65 9.82
N HIS A 70 -16.99 5.31 9.71
CA HIS A 70 -16.17 5.57 8.55
C HIS A 70 -14.96 4.61 8.51
N GLY A 71 -14.51 4.31 7.29
CA GLY A 71 -13.24 3.62 7.03
C GLY A 71 -12.05 4.29 7.76
N ALA A 72 -11.04 3.51 8.15
CA ALA A 72 -9.79 4.09 8.66
C ALA A 72 -9.10 4.91 7.56
N VAL A 73 -8.67 6.13 7.87
CA VAL A 73 -8.04 7.05 6.89
C VAL A 73 -6.71 7.56 7.44
N THR A 74 -5.65 7.33 6.67
CA THR A 74 -4.36 8.02 6.81
C THR A 74 -4.00 8.65 5.47
N ARG A 75 -3.26 9.77 5.51
CA ARG A 75 -2.94 10.57 4.32
C ARG A 75 -1.48 11.00 4.34
N LEU A 76 -0.84 10.95 3.18
CA LEU A 76 0.43 11.61 2.90
C LEU A 76 0.12 12.96 2.21
N PRO A 77 0.21 14.09 2.91
CA PRO A 77 -0.21 15.39 2.39
C PRO A 77 0.87 16.05 1.52
N ASN A 78 1.51 15.28 0.65
CA ASN A 78 2.51 15.79 -0.27
C ASN A 78 1.84 16.27 -1.55
N GLN A 79 2.26 17.43 -2.05
CA GLN A 79 1.88 17.87 -3.38
C GLN A 79 2.77 17.15 -4.40
N LEU A 80 2.17 16.27 -5.19
CA LEU A 80 2.84 15.48 -6.22
C LEU A 80 2.18 15.82 -7.56
N GLN A 81 2.97 16.07 -8.61
CA GLN A 81 2.45 16.46 -9.92
C GLN A 81 2.22 15.24 -10.81
N ASP A 82 3.30 14.62 -11.30
CA ASP A 82 3.26 13.38 -12.06
C ASP A 82 3.98 12.30 -11.26
N PHE A 83 3.33 11.15 -11.04
CA PHE A 83 3.90 10.09 -10.23
C PHE A 83 3.35 8.71 -10.59
N VAL A 84 4.12 7.69 -10.23
CA VAL A 84 3.69 6.30 -10.18
C VAL A 84 3.65 5.90 -8.70
N ILE A 85 2.59 5.22 -8.27
CA ILE A 85 2.50 4.67 -6.91
C ILE A 85 2.61 3.15 -6.99
N GLU A 86 3.49 2.61 -6.15
CA GLU A 86 3.51 1.20 -5.80
C GLU A 86 3.16 1.07 -4.32
N VAL A 87 2.23 0.17 -4.00
CA VAL A 87 1.82 -0.09 -2.62
C VAL A 87 1.36 -1.54 -2.50
N GLU A 88 1.81 -2.21 -1.45
CA GLU A 88 1.32 -3.53 -1.07
C GLU A 88 0.19 -3.39 -0.06
N VAL A 89 -0.91 -4.09 -0.32
CA VAL A 89 -2.08 -4.09 0.57
C VAL A 89 -2.50 -5.51 0.88
N ARG A 90 -2.78 -5.75 2.17
CA ARG A 90 -3.47 -6.95 2.65
C ARG A 90 -4.79 -6.55 3.32
N LEU A 91 -5.88 -7.16 2.87
CA LEU A 91 -7.18 -7.05 3.53
C LEU A 91 -7.26 -8.08 4.66
N ASP A 92 -7.07 -7.62 5.91
CA ASP A 92 -7.16 -8.46 7.11
C ASP A 92 -8.53 -8.29 7.78
N GLY A 93 -9.53 -8.98 7.25
CA GLY A 93 -10.94 -8.87 7.67
C GLY A 93 -11.70 -7.69 7.05
N ALA A 94 -11.00 -6.72 6.44
CA ALA A 94 -11.62 -5.65 5.66
C ALA A 94 -12.22 -6.19 4.35
N ARG A 95 -13.38 -5.65 3.94
CA ARG A 95 -14.05 -6.04 2.68
C ARG A 95 -13.50 -5.30 1.47
N VAL A 96 -12.94 -4.11 1.70
CA VAL A 96 -12.47 -3.17 0.69
C VAL A 96 -11.41 -2.27 1.32
N THR A 97 -10.47 -1.78 0.51
CA THR A 97 -9.73 -0.55 0.79
C THR A 97 -9.80 0.39 -0.39
N THR A 98 -9.46 1.66 -0.16
CA THR A 98 -9.35 2.65 -1.22
C THR A 98 -8.03 3.40 -1.12
N LEU A 99 -7.43 3.69 -2.28
CA LEU A 99 -6.39 4.69 -2.44
C LEU A 99 -6.99 5.85 -3.22
N SER A 100 -6.99 7.03 -2.64
CA SER A 100 -7.54 8.24 -3.26
C SER A 100 -6.42 9.21 -3.60
N ILE A 101 -6.45 9.75 -4.81
CA ILE A 101 -5.66 10.90 -5.21
C ILE A 101 -6.54 12.14 -5.03
N ASN A 102 -6.09 13.08 -4.21
CA ASN A 102 -6.89 14.24 -3.84
C ASN A 102 -6.26 15.49 -4.45
N GLY A 103 -7.10 16.39 -4.95
CA GLY A 103 -6.75 17.78 -5.16
C GLY A 103 -6.92 18.59 -3.88
N ASP A 104 -6.85 19.92 -4.00
CA ASP A 104 -6.96 20.83 -2.86
C ASP A 104 -8.30 20.76 -2.12
N LYS A 105 -9.36 20.36 -2.83
CA LYS A 105 -10.75 20.38 -2.32
C LYS A 105 -11.45 19.03 -2.34
N ASP A 106 -11.17 18.19 -3.33
CA ASP A 106 -11.91 16.95 -3.56
C ASP A 106 -11.02 15.82 -4.10
N HIS A 107 -11.58 14.62 -4.21
CA HIS A 107 -10.97 13.47 -4.86
C HIS A 107 -10.89 13.70 -6.38
N MET A 108 -9.72 13.45 -6.96
CA MET A 108 -9.51 13.46 -8.42
C MET A 108 -9.67 12.07 -9.01
N ALA A 109 -9.22 11.05 -8.28
CA ALA A 109 -9.30 9.66 -8.70
C ALA A 109 -9.29 8.73 -7.50
N ARG A 110 -9.91 7.56 -7.67
CA ARG A 110 -9.91 6.50 -6.66
C ARG A 110 -9.57 5.15 -7.27
N ILE A 111 -8.78 4.42 -6.51
CA ILE A 111 -8.51 3.00 -6.73
C ILE A 111 -9.23 2.25 -5.62
N LEU A 112 -10.21 1.46 -6.00
CA LEU A 112 -10.98 0.61 -5.09
C LEU A 112 -10.43 -0.82 -5.19
N ILE A 113 -10.03 -1.40 -4.07
CA ILE A 113 -9.44 -2.74 -4.02
C ILE A 113 -10.31 -3.62 -3.14
N THR A 114 -10.84 -4.68 -3.72
CA THR A 114 -11.53 -5.76 -3.02
C THR A 114 -10.77 -7.07 -3.24
N PRO A 115 -11.09 -8.16 -2.52
CA PRO A 115 -10.44 -9.45 -2.78
C PRO A 115 -10.62 -10.01 -4.20
N LYS A 116 -11.55 -9.46 -5.00
CA LYS A 116 -11.93 -10.00 -6.31
C LYS A 116 -11.76 -9.02 -7.47
N LEU A 117 -11.53 -7.74 -7.18
CA LEU A 117 -11.58 -6.68 -8.18
C LEU A 117 -10.71 -5.51 -7.74
N VAL A 118 -9.99 -4.95 -8.72
CA VAL A 118 -9.40 -3.62 -8.66
C VAL A 118 -10.15 -2.73 -9.64
N THR A 119 -10.70 -1.62 -9.17
CA THR A 119 -11.33 -0.60 -9.99
C THR A 119 -10.50 0.67 -9.90
N ILE A 120 -10.18 1.26 -11.06
CA ILE A 120 -9.51 2.55 -11.15
C ILE A 120 -10.50 3.48 -11.84
N GLN A 121 -10.84 4.58 -11.18
CA GLN A 121 -11.78 5.55 -11.71
C GLN A 121 -11.27 6.98 -11.50
N ARG A 122 -11.54 7.84 -12.46
CA ARG A 122 -11.53 9.28 -12.26
C ARG A 122 -12.82 9.66 -11.53
N ASP A 123 -12.72 10.58 -10.58
CA ASP A 123 -13.88 11.16 -9.93
C ASP A 123 -14.22 12.50 -10.61
N ASP A 124 -15.51 12.81 -10.71
CA ASP A 124 -16.03 14.10 -11.18
C ASP A 124 -15.63 15.18 -10.16
N ASN A 125 -14.49 15.81 -10.39
CA ASN A 125 -13.93 16.81 -9.47
C ASN A 125 -14.27 18.25 -9.87
N ASP A 126 -14.70 18.46 -11.13
CA ASP A 126 -15.10 19.76 -11.65
C ASP A 126 -16.60 20.02 -11.44
N HIS A 127 -17.37 18.99 -11.11
CA HIS A 127 -18.81 19.01 -10.87
C HIS A 127 -19.61 19.45 -12.11
N GLU A 128 -19.04 19.30 -13.31
CA GLU A 128 -19.67 19.65 -14.59
C GLU A 128 -20.42 18.46 -15.23
N GLY A 129 -20.26 17.26 -14.67
CA GLY A 129 -20.90 16.03 -15.14
C GLY A 129 -19.94 14.84 -15.10
N PRO A 130 -20.39 13.65 -15.52
CA PRO A 130 -19.55 12.47 -15.48
C PRO A 130 -18.33 12.60 -16.41
N ASP A 131 -17.14 12.46 -15.83
CA ASP A 131 -15.82 12.38 -16.46
C ASP A 131 -15.55 11.05 -17.18
#